data_AF-A0A927R8B0-F1
#
_entry.id   AF-A0A927R8B0-F1
#
_cell.length_a   1.000
_cell.length_b   1.000
_cell.length_c   1.000
_cell.angle_alpha   90.00
_cell.angle_beta   90.00
_cell.angle_gamma   90.00
#
_symmetry.space_group_name_H-M   'P 1'
#
loop_
_entity.id
_entity.type
_entity.pdbx_description
1 polymer ?
#
loop_
_entity_poly.entity_id
_entity_poly.type
_entity_poly.pdbx_seq_one_letter_code
_entity_poly.pdbx_strand_id
1 'polypeptide(L)'
;MLQTETKKNGVAKELMNYQKKIMSGNELNCLLTINEFPVKKVLEHYHIHGKHFVSKEVHHELKVIKDCLDKDGSKMEESGQYLSYFLNNLLDKHLEQYNYRSYISTYFLENLMRDKNLSYTAYLDTRIFHLITILCDIARFECETLSGKEKRFKNLLISNQKRKKRVLNLFKSIRTYSDFTTKVKIPDSLEEIINQWVNESANDSPVSSELEKLSLDFISTIQDQIPQDLKLVLEMSIIPVWVVHDEYMFIRVLQCFEMIFSIVIKGFLICQTHIQNGSFSEAESIMNSLIEVYRANPTLFRLLMTMDKDNFSAFRVYTEGASAIQSEQYKMIELLAAHPIEKRLNSPAFQSVPRLENRYKTDGIINFEEILKVILEDDETKHNNAFNNFLVSMKKFEEQFLLWKNTHYKIAIKVLGLQRGTGNTSGPSYLEMYVKSPLFPFLKNYEEESN
;
A
#
# COMPACT_ATOMS: atom_id res chain seq x y z
N MET A 1 13.39 -28.01 -22.22
CA MET A 1 13.85 -26.89 -23.07
C MET A 1 12.93 -26.60 -24.26
N LEU A 2 12.28 -27.60 -24.90
CA LEU A 2 11.38 -27.37 -26.06
C LEU A 2 9.93 -26.93 -25.73
N GLN A 3 9.41 -27.18 -24.52
CA GLN A 3 8.07 -26.70 -24.11
C GLN A 3 8.03 -25.24 -23.63
N THR A 4 9.20 -24.62 -23.43
CA THR A 4 9.31 -23.23 -22.97
C THR A 4 9.33 -22.22 -24.12
N GLU A 5 9.74 -22.61 -25.33
CA GLU A 5 9.79 -21.69 -26.48
C GLU A 5 8.43 -21.48 -27.16
N THR A 6 7.55 -22.48 -27.16
CA THR A 6 6.18 -22.34 -27.69
C THR A 6 5.29 -21.44 -26.83
N LYS A 7 5.56 -21.31 -25.52
CA LYS A 7 4.88 -20.33 -24.66
C LYS A 7 5.47 -18.91 -24.74
N LYS A 8 6.75 -18.77 -25.11
CA LYS A 8 7.43 -17.46 -25.23
C LYS A 8 6.80 -16.56 -26.31
N ASN A 9 6.27 -17.14 -27.38
CA ASN A 9 5.67 -16.38 -28.50
C ASN A 9 4.14 -16.18 -28.39
N GLY A 10 3.49 -16.69 -27.33
CA GLY A 10 2.04 -16.62 -27.18
C GLY A 10 1.53 -15.19 -26.90
N VAL A 11 2.08 -14.55 -25.87
CA VAL A 11 1.62 -13.22 -25.44
C VAL A 11 2.00 -12.11 -26.43
N ALA A 12 3.20 -12.17 -27.03
CA ALA A 12 3.63 -11.20 -28.03
C ALA A 12 2.69 -11.22 -29.26
N LYS A 13 2.38 -12.42 -29.77
CA LYS A 13 1.42 -12.59 -30.87
C LYS A 13 0.03 -12.07 -30.52
N GLU A 14 -0.40 -12.25 -29.28
CA GLU A 14 -1.70 -11.76 -28.82
C GLU A 14 -1.75 -10.23 -28.71
N LEU A 15 -0.68 -9.62 -28.19
CA LEU A 15 -0.53 -8.18 -28.17
C LEU A 15 -0.46 -7.60 -29.58
N MET A 16 0.26 -8.24 -30.51
CA MET A 16 0.27 -7.87 -31.94
C MET A 16 -1.13 -7.96 -32.55
N ASN A 17 -1.90 -9.00 -32.22
CA ASN A 17 -3.27 -9.13 -32.72
C ASN A 17 -4.19 -8.03 -32.13
N TYR A 18 -4.04 -7.72 -30.85
CA TYR A 18 -4.77 -6.64 -30.19
C TYR A 18 -4.41 -5.27 -30.79
N GLN A 19 -3.11 -5.00 -31.01
CA GLN A 19 -2.61 -3.82 -31.71
C GLN A 19 -3.20 -3.71 -33.12
N LYS A 20 -3.21 -4.80 -33.91
CA LYS A 20 -3.83 -4.81 -35.24
C LYS A 20 -5.32 -4.47 -35.20
N LYS A 21 -6.06 -4.95 -34.20
CA LYS A 21 -7.47 -4.60 -34.01
C LYS A 21 -7.63 -3.09 -33.78
N ILE A 22 -6.82 -2.50 -32.89
CA ILE A 22 -6.82 -1.04 -32.66
C ILE A 22 -6.54 -0.29 -33.97
N MET A 23 -5.54 -0.70 -34.75
CA MET A 23 -5.15 -0.03 -35.99
C MET A 23 -6.15 -0.22 -37.16
N SER A 24 -6.99 -1.26 -37.12
CA SER A 24 -7.92 -1.61 -38.21
C SER A 24 -9.22 -0.81 -38.26
N GLY A 25 -9.48 0.06 -37.27
CA GLY A 25 -10.28 1.26 -37.49
C GLY A 25 -11.80 1.13 -37.64
N ASN A 26 -12.47 0.23 -36.91
CA ASN A 26 -13.89 0.39 -36.57
C ASN A 26 -14.00 0.35 -35.05
N GLU A 27 -14.31 1.50 -34.42
CA GLU A 27 -14.49 1.69 -32.96
C GLU A 27 -13.21 1.75 -32.10
N LEU A 28 -12.31 2.70 -32.37
CA LEU A 28 -11.08 2.94 -31.58
C LEU A 28 -11.35 3.08 -30.06
N ASN A 29 -12.43 3.80 -29.69
CA ASN A 29 -12.82 4.05 -28.30
C ASN A 29 -13.35 2.80 -27.57
N CYS A 30 -13.92 1.82 -28.28
CA CYS A 30 -14.46 0.60 -27.67
C CYS A 30 -13.34 -0.41 -27.31
N LEU A 31 -12.21 -0.37 -28.02
CA LEU A 31 -11.14 -1.36 -27.89
C LEU A 31 -10.06 -0.98 -26.89
N LEU A 32 -9.87 0.32 -26.61
CA LEU A 32 -8.86 0.83 -25.67
C LEU A 32 -9.34 0.82 -24.21
N THR A 33 -10.00 -0.27 -23.82
CA THR A 33 -10.51 -0.48 -22.46
C THR A 33 -9.80 -1.65 -21.80
N ILE A 34 -9.73 -1.63 -20.46
CA ILE A 34 -9.14 -2.75 -19.71
C ILE A 34 -9.88 -4.08 -19.92
N ASN A 35 -11.16 -4.03 -20.29
CA ASN A 35 -12.00 -5.21 -20.51
C ASN A 35 -11.64 -5.96 -21.80
N GLU A 36 -11.23 -5.25 -22.85
CA GLU A 36 -10.82 -5.83 -24.13
C GLU A 36 -9.33 -6.21 -24.15
N PHE A 37 -8.53 -5.61 -23.29
CA PHE A 37 -7.10 -5.89 -23.18
C PHE A 37 -6.86 -7.30 -22.60
N PRO A 38 -5.87 -8.09 -23.10
CA PRO A 38 -5.59 -9.45 -22.63
C PRO A 38 -4.87 -9.49 -21.26
N VAL A 39 -5.44 -8.84 -20.23
CA VAL A 39 -4.86 -8.64 -18.89
C VAL A 39 -4.31 -9.93 -18.31
N LYS A 40 -5.13 -10.99 -18.26
CA LYS A 40 -4.77 -12.27 -17.64
C LYS A 40 -3.48 -12.86 -18.21
N LYS A 41 -3.36 -12.91 -19.54
CA LYS A 41 -2.20 -13.52 -20.19
C LYS A 41 -0.95 -12.66 -20.09
N VAL A 42 -1.10 -11.34 -20.10
CA VAL A 42 0.00 -10.41 -19.83
C VAL A 42 0.50 -10.57 -18.39
N LEU A 43 -0.42 -10.60 -17.42
CA LEU A 43 -0.07 -10.85 -16.01
C LEU A 43 0.62 -12.21 -15.82
N GLU A 44 0.07 -13.28 -16.38
CA GLU A 44 0.69 -14.61 -16.33
C GLU A 44 2.12 -14.57 -16.89
N HIS A 45 2.36 -13.87 -18.00
CA HIS A 45 3.69 -13.72 -18.56
C HIS A 45 4.64 -12.96 -17.63
N TYR A 46 4.18 -11.85 -17.03
CA TYR A 46 4.96 -11.07 -16.07
C TYR A 46 5.21 -11.85 -14.77
N HIS A 47 4.28 -12.69 -14.31
CA HIS A 47 4.44 -13.53 -13.12
C HIS A 47 5.42 -14.69 -13.35
N ILE A 48 5.62 -15.12 -14.60
CA ILE A 48 6.61 -16.14 -14.96
C ILE A 48 8.03 -15.55 -15.01
N HIS A 49 8.19 -14.34 -15.54
CA HIS A 49 9.52 -13.78 -15.82
C HIS A 49 9.97 -12.78 -14.75
N GLY A 50 9.05 -12.07 -14.10
CA GLY A 50 9.35 -10.86 -13.35
C GLY A 50 9.51 -9.67 -14.29
N LYS A 51 9.04 -8.50 -13.85
CA LYS A 51 8.97 -7.28 -14.65
C LYS A 51 10.29 -6.91 -15.34
N HIS A 52 11.41 -7.13 -14.65
CA HIS A 52 12.73 -6.76 -15.17
C HIS A 52 13.20 -7.66 -16.33
N PHE A 53 12.61 -8.84 -16.49
CA PHE A 53 13.07 -9.89 -17.41
C PHE A 53 12.09 -10.19 -18.55
N VAL A 54 11.05 -9.38 -18.70
CA VAL A 54 10.13 -9.48 -19.84
C VAL A 54 10.87 -9.11 -21.14
N SER A 55 10.57 -9.81 -22.23
CA SER A 55 11.30 -9.68 -23.49
C SER A 55 11.10 -8.32 -24.15
N LYS A 56 12.09 -7.87 -24.94
CA LYS A 56 12.01 -6.62 -25.71
C LYS A 56 10.85 -6.61 -26.69
N GLU A 57 10.48 -7.77 -27.24
CA GLU A 57 9.34 -7.92 -28.15
C GLU A 57 8.01 -7.60 -27.45
N VAL A 58 7.77 -8.19 -26.26
CA VAL A 58 6.56 -7.90 -25.48
C VAL A 58 6.51 -6.44 -25.06
N HIS A 59 7.65 -5.87 -24.61
CA HIS A 59 7.74 -4.45 -24.27
C HIS A 59 7.45 -3.54 -25.46
N HIS A 60 7.93 -3.89 -26.66
CA HIS A 60 7.66 -3.13 -27.88
C HIS A 60 6.17 -3.06 -28.16
N GLU A 61 5.47 -4.21 -28.15
CA GLU A 61 4.03 -4.26 -28.40
C GLU A 61 3.23 -3.48 -27.36
N LEU A 62 3.54 -3.66 -26.07
CA LEU A 62 2.91 -2.90 -24.99
C LEU A 62 3.12 -1.39 -25.13
N LYS A 63 4.34 -0.97 -25.53
CA LYS A 63 4.65 0.44 -25.75
C LYS A 63 3.84 1.02 -26.91
N VAL A 64 3.72 0.31 -28.03
CA VAL A 64 2.91 0.80 -29.16
C VAL A 64 1.45 0.97 -28.75
N ILE A 65 0.90 0.02 -27.98
CA ILE A 65 -0.47 0.13 -27.45
C ILE A 65 -0.60 1.36 -26.55
N LYS A 66 0.37 1.59 -25.66
CA LYS A 66 0.40 2.79 -24.80
C LYS A 66 0.48 4.09 -25.62
N ASP A 67 1.33 4.14 -26.63
CA ASP A 67 1.48 5.33 -27.48
C ASP A 67 0.19 5.63 -28.28
N CYS A 68 -0.57 4.60 -28.66
CA CYS A 68 -1.91 4.78 -29.24
C CYS A 68 -2.90 5.35 -28.23
N LEU A 69 -2.89 4.83 -27.00
CA LEU A 69 -3.76 5.28 -25.90
C LEU A 69 -3.51 6.75 -25.54
N ASP A 70 -2.25 7.17 -25.47
CA ASP A 70 -1.86 8.53 -25.09
C ASP A 70 -2.21 9.56 -26.19
N LYS A 71 -2.24 9.14 -27.47
CA LYS A 71 -2.62 10.01 -28.61
C LYS A 71 -4.11 10.30 -28.69
N ASP A 72 -4.95 9.37 -28.23
CA ASP A 72 -6.40 9.47 -28.38
C ASP A 72 -7.03 10.47 -27.39
N GLY A 73 -6.39 10.69 -26.23
CA GLY A 73 -6.37 11.92 -25.40
C GLY A 73 -7.68 12.60 -24.97
N SER A 74 -8.84 12.19 -25.48
CA SER A 74 -10.11 12.89 -25.35
C SER A 74 -11.06 12.06 -24.48
N LYS A 75 -11.29 12.55 -23.24
CA LYS A 75 -12.21 11.97 -22.23
C LYS A 75 -12.15 10.45 -22.14
N MET A 76 -11.01 9.90 -21.69
CA MET A 76 -10.94 8.48 -21.35
C MET A 76 -11.97 8.18 -20.26
N GLU A 77 -12.97 7.37 -20.61
CA GLU A 77 -13.83 6.67 -19.67
C GLU A 77 -12.97 5.93 -18.63
N GLU A 78 -13.54 5.62 -17.47
CA GLU A 78 -12.83 5.03 -16.33
C GLU A 78 -12.03 3.77 -16.72
N SER A 79 -12.59 2.95 -17.62
CA SER A 79 -11.98 1.73 -18.16
C SER A 79 -10.70 1.97 -18.96
N GLY A 80 -10.61 3.08 -19.70
CA GLY A 80 -9.41 3.50 -20.42
C GLY A 80 -8.31 4.02 -19.49
N GLN A 81 -8.70 4.70 -18.39
CA GLN A 81 -7.74 5.13 -17.37
C GLN A 81 -7.09 3.93 -16.67
N TYR A 82 -7.86 2.89 -16.35
CA TYR A 82 -7.32 1.65 -15.80
C TYR A 82 -6.31 0.97 -16.74
N LEU A 83 -6.58 0.95 -18.05
CA LEU A 83 -5.63 0.44 -19.02
C LEU A 83 -4.34 1.28 -19.06
N SER A 84 -4.45 2.61 -19.04
CA SER A 84 -3.27 3.50 -18.99
C SER A 84 -2.42 3.22 -17.75
N TYR A 85 -3.04 3.13 -16.57
CA TYR A 85 -2.33 2.77 -15.34
C TYR A 85 -1.68 1.39 -15.41
N PHE A 86 -2.36 0.42 -16.03
CA PHE A 86 -1.81 -0.92 -16.19
C PHE A 86 -0.53 -0.90 -17.03
N LEU A 87 -0.58 -0.26 -18.19
CA LEU A 87 0.55 -0.16 -19.11
C LEU A 87 1.70 0.64 -18.50
N ASN A 88 1.40 1.74 -17.80
CA ASN A 88 2.41 2.50 -17.05
C ASN A 88 3.10 1.63 -16.00
N ASN A 89 2.32 0.81 -15.28
CA ASN A 89 2.91 -0.11 -14.31
C ASN A 89 3.76 -1.16 -15.00
N LEU A 90 3.33 -1.77 -16.10
CA LEU A 90 4.09 -2.81 -16.80
C LEU A 90 5.41 -2.30 -17.41
N LEU A 91 5.42 -1.04 -17.89
CA LEU A 91 6.51 -0.48 -18.70
C LEU A 91 7.50 0.40 -17.93
N ASP A 92 7.25 0.74 -16.66
CA ASP A 92 8.08 1.69 -15.89
C ASP A 92 9.60 1.41 -15.92
N LYS A 93 10.03 0.14 -15.83
CA LYS A 93 11.44 -0.26 -15.84
C LYS A 93 12.00 -0.21 -17.25
N HIS A 94 11.19 -0.51 -18.26
CA HIS A 94 11.57 -0.39 -19.66
C HIS A 94 11.69 1.07 -20.10
N LEU A 95 10.89 1.96 -19.53
CA LEU A 95 10.88 3.40 -19.80
C LEU A 95 11.77 4.19 -18.82
N GLU A 96 12.62 3.51 -18.06
CA GLU A 96 13.57 4.10 -17.11
C GLU A 96 12.94 5.04 -16.06
N GLN A 97 11.68 4.83 -15.70
CA GLN A 97 10.96 5.66 -14.72
C GLN A 97 11.21 5.21 -13.27
N TYR A 98 11.42 3.92 -13.05
CA TYR A 98 11.77 3.29 -11.77
C TYR A 98 11.07 3.89 -10.53
N ASN A 99 9.74 4.03 -10.52
CA ASN A 99 9.06 4.72 -9.41
C ASN A 99 8.30 3.78 -8.46
N TYR A 100 8.10 4.22 -7.22
CA TYR A 100 7.38 3.46 -6.20
C TYR A 100 5.90 3.23 -6.55
N ARG A 101 5.26 4.21 -7.20
CA ARG A 101 3.84 4.14 -7.57
C ARG A 101 3.55 3.00 -8.52
N SER A 102 4.42 2.76 -9.50
CA SER A 102 4.33 1.64 -10.43
C SER A 102 4.81 0.32 -9.82
N TYR A 103 5.71 0.36 -8.83
CA TYR A 103 6.18 -0.84 -8.14
C TYR A 103 5.08 -1.49 -7.30
N ILE A 104 4.40 -0.71 -6.45
CA ILE A 104 3.28 -1.23 -5.63
C ILE A 104 1.91 -0.96 -6.24
N SER A 105 1.88 -0.49 -7.50
CA SER A 105 0.68 -0.22 -8.27
C SER A 105 -0.31 0.76 -7.60
N THR A 106 0.20 1.80 -6.92
CA THR A 106 -0.68 2.78 -6.25
C THR A 106 -1.60 3.52 -7.19
N TYR A 107 -1.29 3.64 -8.50
CA TYR A 107 -2.21 4.26 -9.45
C TYR A 107 -3.61 3.63 -9.44
N PHE A 108 -3.68 2.30 -9.31
CA PHE A 108 -4.96 1.59 -9.19
C PHE A 108 -5.60 1.78 -7.83
N LEU A 109 -4.80 1.69 -6.78
CA LEU A 109 -5.28 1.78 -5.40
C LEU A 109 -5.76 3.18 -5.06
N GLU A 110 -5.09 4.22 -5.55
CA GLU A 110 -5.48 5.62 -5.39
C GLU A 110 -6.83 5.90 -6.06
N ASN A 111 -7.10 5.30 -7.23
CA ASN A 111 -8.42 5.39 -7.84
C ASN A 111 -9.50 4.84 -6.90
N LEU A 112 -9.25 3.68 -6.28
CA LEU A 112 -10.13 3.16 -5.23
C LEU A 112 -10.18 4.06 -3.99
N MET A 113 -9.25 4.99 -3.78
CA MET A 113 -9.21 5.92 -2.64
C MET A 113 -9.83 7.30 -2.96
N ARG A 114 -10.27 7.56 -4.21
CA ARG A 114 -10.71 8.88 -4.69
C ARG A 114 -12.13 9.29 -4.26
N ASP A 115 -12.70 8.63 -3.26
CA ASP A 115 -14.05 8.91 -2.76
C ASP A 115 -14.13 10.26 -2.03
N LYS A 116 -14.22 11.36 -2.80
CA LYS A 116 -14.15 12.74 -2.25
C LYS A 116 -15.30 13.08 -1.31
N ASN A 117 -16.48 12.51 -1.54
CA ASN A 117 -17.72 12.89 -0.86
C ASN A 117 -18.09 12.01 0.34
N LEU A 118 -17.26 11.04 0.70
CA LEU A 118 -17.54 10.21 1.88
C LEU A 118 -17.25 10.96 3.17
N SER A 119 -18.10 10.72 4.18
CA SER A 119 -17.81 11.04 5.58
C SER A 119 -16.56 10.27 6.04
N TYR A 120 -15.92 10.71 7.12
CA TYR A 120 -14.76 10.01 7.66
C TYR A 120 -15.08 8.54 8.00
N THR A 121 -16.19 8.27 8.68
CA THR A 121 -16.58 6.91 9.07
C THR A 121 -16.79 6.00 7.87
N ALA A 122 -17.49 6.48 6.83
CA ALA A 122 -17.70 5.69 5.61
C ALA A 122 -16.39 5.47 4.84
N TYR A 123 -15.49 6.46 4.86
CA TYR A 123 -14.16 6.33 4.26
C TYR A 123 -13.31 5.30 5.01
N LEU A 124 -13.27 5.37 6.35
CA LEU A 124 -12.58 4.41 7.23
C LEU A 124 -13.07 2.98 6.95
N ASP A 125 -14.39 2.75 7.02
CA ASP A 125 -15.00 1.45 6.78
C ASP A 125 -14.60 0.88 5.40
N THR A 126 -14.63 1.71 4.36
CA THR A 126 -14.22 1.31 3.00
C THR A 126 -12.73 0.98 2.91
N ARG A 127 -11.85 1.77 3.55
CA ARG A 127 -10.40 1.53 3.52
C ARG A 127 -10.01 0.28 4.28
N ILE A 128 -10.66 0.01 5.41
CA ILE A 128 -10.43 -1.21 6.19
C ILE A 128 -10.94 -2.43 5.43
N PHE A 129 -12.09 -2.33 4.76
CA PHE A 129 -12.57 -3.38 3.85
C PHE A 129 -11.53 -3.75 2.78
N HIS A 130 -10.91 -2.76 2.13
CA HIS A 130 -9.84 -3.00 1.16
C HIS A 130 -8.58 -3.60 1.80
N LEU A 131 -8.21 -3.14 3.00
CA LEU A 131 -7.09 -3.70 3.75
C LEU A 131 -7.33 -5.18 4.09
N ILE A 132 -8.50 -5.55 4.62
CA ILE A 132 -8.86 -6.94 4.93
C ILE A 132 -8.85 -7.79 3.66
N THR A 133 -9.35 -7.25 2.57
CA THR A 133 -9.31 -7.89 1.25
C THR A 133 -7.87 -8.21 0.82
N ILE A 134 -6.93 -7.27 0.98
CA ILE A 134 -5.51 -7.50 0.69
C ILE A 134 -4.94 -8.58 1.63
N LEU A 135 -5.26 -8.54 2.93
CA LEU A 135 -4.80 -9.56 3.88
C LEU A 135 -5.30 -10.95 3.53
N CYS A 136 -6.56 -11.08 3.10
CA CYS A 136 -7.15 -12.34 2.64
C CYS A 136 -6.44 -12.85 1.38
N ASP A 137 -6.04 -11.98 0.46
CA ASP A 137 -5.29 -12.37 -0.72
C ASP A 137 -3.89 -12.91 -0.39
N ILE A 138 -3.18 -12.30 0.58
CA ILE A 138 -1.92 -12.88 1.08
C ILE A 138 -2.19 -14.24 1.75
N ALA A 139 -3.23 -14.34 2.57
CA ALA A 139 -3.55 -15.59 3.29
C ALA A 139 -3.86 -16.73 2.32
N ARG A 140 -4.63 -16.44 1.26
CA ARG A 140 -4.93 -17.38 0.18
C ARG A 140 -3.63 -17.85 -0.49
N PHE A 141 -2.79 -16.91 -0.91
CA PHE A 141 -1.52 -17.20 -1.58
C PHE A 141 -0.60 -18.10 -0.73
N GLU A 142 -0.51 -17.85 0.57
CA GLU A 142 0.30 -18.65 1.49
C GLU A 142 -0.29 -20.05 1.74
N CYS A 143 -1.60 -20.16 2.00
CA CYS A 143 -2.29 -21.44 2.18
C CYS A 143 -2.18 -22.33 0.93
N GLU A 144 -2.44 -21.77 -0.26
CA GLU A 144 -2.27 -22.49 -1.53
C GLU A 144 -0.80 -22.85 -1.80
N THR A 145 0.16 -22.06 -1.34
CA THR A 145 1.58 -22.39 -1.45
C THR A 145 1.95 -23.55 -0.53
N LEU A 146 1.44 -23.58 0.71
CA LEU A 146 1.68 -24.66 1.67
C LEU A 146 1.17 -26.02 1.17
N SER A 147 0.07 -26.03 0.41
CA SER A 147 -0.50 -27.26 -0.18
C SER A 147 -0.06 -27.54 -1.62
N GLY A 148 0.81 -26.70 -2.17
CA GLY A 148 1.34 -26.86 -3.52
C GLY A 148 0.35 -26.55 -4.65
N LYS A 149 -0.81 -25.94 -4.35
CA LYS A 149 -1.80 -25.47 -5.33
C LYS A 149 -1.32 -24.23 -6.08
N GLU A 150 -0.75 -23.25 -5.37
CA GLU A 150 -0.15 -22.07 -5.99
C GLU A 150 1.11 -22.50 -6.75
N LYS A 151 1.28 -22.02 -7.99
CA LYS A 151 2.40 -22.40 -8.88
C LYS A 151 3.35 -21.23 -9.16
N ARG A 152 2.94 -20.01 -8.85
CA ARG A 152 3.72 -18.79 -9.05
C ARG A 152 4.76 -18.61 -7.93
N PHE A 153 5.75 -17.78 -8.22
CA PHE A 153 6.74 -17.25 -7.26
C PHE A 153 7.35 -18.31 -6.32
N LYS A 154 7.88 -19.40 -6.90
CA LYS A 154 8.48 -20.51 -6.14
C LYS A 154 9.97 -20.33 -5.85
N ASN A 155 10.58 -19.23 -6.29
CA ASN A 155 11.99 -18.98 -6.02
C ASN A 155 12.18 -18.53 -4.58
N LEU A 156 13.17 -19.10 -3.91
CA LEU A 156 13.55 -18.81 -2.53
C LEU A 156 12.39 -18.97 -1.54
N LEU A 157 11.66 -20.09 -1.59
CA LEU A 157 10.63 -20.38 -0.60
C LEU A 157 11.24 -20.43 0.81
N ILE A 158 10.64 -19.68 1.73
CA ILE A 158 10.94 -19.82 3.16
C ILE A 158 10.39 -21.15 3.69
N SER A 159 10.90 -21.59 4.86
CA SER A 159 10.45 -22.82 5.51
C SER A 159 8.94 -22.86 5.72
N ASN A 160 8.36 -24.08 5.80
CA ASN A 160 6.94 -24.24 6.08
C ASN A 160 6.58 -23.53 7.39
N GLN A 161 7.39 -23.69 8.44
CA GLN A 161 7.19 -23.06 9.74
C GLN A 161 7.05 -21.54 9.63
N LYS A 162 7.88 -20.86 8.82
CA LYS A 162 7.77 -19.41 8.62
C LYS A 162 6.50 -19.03 7.85
N ARG A 163 6.13 -19.77 6.81
CA ARG A 163 4.86 -19.57 6.08
C ARG A 163 3.64 -19.80 6.99
N LYS A 164 3.63 -20.87 7.79
CA LYS A 164 2.59 -21.12 8.80
C LYS A 164 2.49 -19.98 9.81
N LYS A 165 3.62 -19.45 10.31
CA LYS A 165 3.64 -18.26 11.17
C LYS A 165 3.10 -17.02 10.47
N ARG A 166 3.39 -16.85 9.18
CA ARG A 166 2.82 -15.77 8.36
C ARG A 166 1.32 -15.90 8.24
N VAL A 167 0.78 -17.08 7.95
CA VAL A 167 -0.67 -17.35 7.92
C VAL A 167 -1.33 -17.05 9.27
N LEU A 168 -0.75 -17.52 10.39
CA LEU A 168 -1.24 -17.18 11.72
C LEU A 168 -1.28 -15.66 11.95
N ASN A 169 -0.22 -14.95 11.57
CA ASN A 169 -0.17 -13.49 11.70
C ASN A 169 -1.19 -12.79 10.78
N LEU A 170 -1.52 -13.34 9.61
CA LEU A 170 -2.55 -12.82 8.72
C LEU A 170 -3.93 -12.92 9.34
N PHE A 171 -4.31 -14.08 9.88
CA PHE A 171 -5.59 -14.23 10.59
C PHE A 171 -5.68 -13.31 11.82
N LYS A 172 -4.60 -13.18 12.60
CA LYS A 172 -4.54 -12.20 13.69
C LYS A 172 -4.68 -10.75 13.21
N SER A 173 -4.15 -10.44 12.02
CA SER A 173 -4.29 -9.10 11.42
C SER A 173 -5.74 -8.86 10.99
N ILE A 174 -6.37 -9.82 10.30
CA ILE A 174 -7.78 -9.76 9.90
C ILE A 174 -8.67 -9.53 11.12
N ARG A 175 -8.47 -10.30 12.19
CA ARG A 175 -9.16 -10.15 13.49
C ARG A 175 -8.96 -8.78 14.14
N THR A 176 -7.79 -8.17 13.97
CA THR A 176 -7.52 -6.85 14.57
C THR A 176 -8.21 -5.74 13.77
N TYR A 177 -8.30 -5.89 12.45
CA TYR A 177 -8.90 -4.87 11.58
C TYR A 177 -10.41 -5.05 11.39
N SER A 178 -10.98 -6.22 11.68
CA SER A 178 -12.42 -6.50 11.53
C SER A 178 -13.31 -5.52 12.28
N ASP A 179 -12.85 -5.05 13.44
CA ASP A 179 -13.65 -4.18 14.30
C ASP A 179 -13.86 -2.77 13.72
N PHE A 180 -13.12 -2.40 12.67
CA PHE A 180 -13.23 -1.08 12.02
C PHE A 180 -14.09 -1.09 10.76
N THR A 181 -14.68 -2.22 10.37
CA THR A 181 -15.47 -2.33 9.15
C THR A 181 -16.79 -3.06 9.35
N THR A 182 -17.83 -2.56 8.69
CA THR A 182 -19.13 -3.22 8.57
C THR A 182 -19.38 -3.76 7.17
N LYS A 183 -18.59 -3.34 6.17
CA LYS A 183 -18.67 -3.75 4.77
C LYS A 183 -18.33 -5.21 4.47
N VAL A 184 -17.68 -5.91 5.39
CA VAL A 184 -17.38 -7.33 5.26
C VAL A 184 -17.83 -8.08 6.50
N LYS A 185 -18.62 -9.13 6.28
CA LYS A 185 -18.98 -10.06 7.32
C LYS A 185 -17.83 -11.04 7.52
N ILE A 186 -17.20 -10.98 8.68
CA ILE A 186 -16.18 -11.94 9.11
C ILE A 186 -16.85 -13.23 9.60
N PRO A 187 -16.46 -14.40 9.09
CA PRO A 187 -17.00 -15.67 9.58
C PRO A 187 -16.69 -15.93 11.06
N ASP A 188 -17.64 -16.51 11.79
CA ASP A 188 -17.53 -16.80 13.24
C ASP A 188 -16.41 -17.80 13.58
N SER A 189 -15.94 -18.56 12.58
CA SER A 189 -14.85 -19.53 12.72
C SER A 189 -13.46 -18.89 12.89
N LEU A 190 -13.32 -17.56 12.81
CA LEU A 190 -12.01 -16.89 12.87
C LEU A 190 -11.19 -17.24 14.13
N GLU A 191 -11.81 -17.19 15.31
CA GLU A 191 -11.10 -17.46 16.57
C GLU A 191 -10.68 -18.94 16.67
N GLU A 192 -11.53 -19.86 16.19
CA GLU A 192 -11.19 -21.28 16.12
C GLU A 192 -10.00 -21.51 15.18
N ILE A 193 -10.03 -20.93 13.98
CA ILE A 193 -8.95 -21.01 12.99
C ILE A 193 -7.64 -20.48 13.58
N ILE A 194 -7.66 -19.33 14.25
CA ILE A 194 -6.47 -18.77 14.90
C ILE A 194 -5.90 -19.74 15.94
N ASN A 195 -6.74 -20.33 16.78
CA ASN A 195 -6.32 -21.29 17.79
C ASN A 195 -5.68 -22.54 17.19
N GLN A 196 -6.25 -23.07 16.10
CA GLN A 196 -5.66 -24.21 15.39
C GLN A 196 -4.29 -23.82 14.77
N TRP A 197 -4.16 -22.64 14.16
CA TRP A 197 -2.91 -22.15 13.60
C TRP A 197 -1.80 -21.89 14.63
N VAL A 198 -2.14 -21.55 15.88
CA VAL A 198 -1.16 -21.42 16.96
C VAL A 198 -0.38 -22.73 17.14
N ASN A 199 -1.09 -23.86 17.19
CA ASN A 199 -0.47 -25.17 17.33
C ASN A 199 0.25 -25.60 16.05
N GLU A 200 -0.40 -25.40 14.90
CA GLU A 200 0.12 -25.81 13.59
C GLU A 200 1.45 -25.12 13.24
N SER A 201 1.60 -23.84 13.61
CA SER A 201 2.77 -23.01 13.29
C SER A 201 4.01 -23.29 14.15
N ALA A 202 3.91 -24.19 15.13
CA ALA A 202 4.99 -24.49 16.06
C ALA A 202 6.15 -25.27 15.41
N ASN A 203 5.89 -26.07 14.38
CA ASN A 203 6.88 -26.94 13.73
C ASN A 203 6.88 -26.76 12.19
N ASP A 204 7.79 -27.45 11.51
CA ASP A 204 8.01 -27.34 10.06
C ASP A 204 7.29 -28.43 9.23
N SER A 205 6.38 -29.19 9.86
CA SER A 205 5.62 -30.25 9.16
C SER A 205 4.77 -29.66 8.02
N PRO A 206 4.30 -30.47 7.06
CA PRO A 206 3.21 -30.05 6.17
C PRO A 206 1.99 -29.58 6.95
N VAL A 207 1.21 -28.66 6.37
CA VAL A 207 -0.07 -28.23 6.96
C VAL A 207 -1.08 -29.37 6.92
N SER A 208 -1.91 -29.51 7.95
CA SER A 208 -3.02 -30.47 7.91
C SER A 208 -4.03 -30.10 6.81
N SER A 209 -4.50 -31.09 6.05
CA SER A 209 -5.46 -30.85 4.96
C SER A 209 -6.79 -30.27 5.46
N GLU A 210 -7.17 -30.59 6.71
CA GLU A 210 -8.38 -30.09 7.34
C GLU A 210 -8.28 -28.60 7.67
N LEU A 211 -7.19 -28.17 8.33
CA LEU A 211 -6.97 -26.75 8.66
C LEU A 211 -6.73 -25.92 7.40
N GLU A 212 -6.05 -26.47 6.39
CA GLU A 212 -5.90 -25.81 5.09
C GLU A 212 -7.27 -25.55 4.46
N LYS A 213 -8.12 -26.58 4.38
CA LYS A 213 -9.46 -26.46 3.82
C LYS A 213 -10.29 -25.43 4.59
N LEU A 214 -10.32 -25.52 5.92
CA LEU A 214 -11.03 -24.58 6.78
C LEU A 214 -10.56 -23.13 6.56
N SER A 215 -9.24 -22.94 6.42
CA SER A 215 -8.64 -21.62 6.16
C SER A 215 -9.03 -21.08 4.78
N LEU A 216 -8.99 -21.92 3.74
CA LEU A 216 -9.38 -21.51 2.38
C LEU A 216 -10.89 -21.24 2.27
N ASP A 217 -11.74 -22.03 2.92
CA ASP A 217 -13.19 -21.84 2.96
C ASP A 217 -13.55 -20.52 3.69
N PHE A 218 -12.87 -20.21 4.80
CA PHE A 218 -12.97 -18.92 5.48
C PHE A 218 -12.61 -17.76 4.53
N ILE A 219 -11.47 -17.87 3.84
CA ILE A 219 -11.00 -16.83 2.93
C ILE A 219 -11.96 -16.66 1.76
N SER A 220 -12.46 -17.75 1.18
CA SER A 220 -13.45 -17.73 0.10
C SER A 220 -14.72 -17.00 0.52
N THR A 221 -15.23 -17.27 1.74
CA THR A 221 -16.43 -16.62 2.27
C THR A 221 -16.30 -15.10 2.35
N ILE A 222 -15.10 -14.60 2.68
CA ILE A 222 -14.81 -13.16 2.63
C ILE A 222 -14.68 -12.69 1.18
N GLN A 223 -13.96 -13.44 0.34
CA GLN A 223 -13.73 -13.08 -1.05
C GLN A 223 -15.00 -13.04 -1.91
N ASP A 224 -16.00 -13.83 -1.57
CA ASP A 224 -17.31 -13.85 -2.25
C ASP A 224 -18.10 -12.56 -2.04
N GLN A 225 -17.77 -11.78 -0.99
CA GLN A 225 -18.36 -10.47 -0.71
C GLN A 225 -17.67 -9.33 -1.47
N ILE A 226 -16.54 -9.59 -2.12
CA ILE A 226 -15.73 -8.58 -2.79
C ILE A 226 -16.26 -8.30 -4.20
N PRO A 227 -16.53 -7.02 -4.55
CA PRO A 227 -16.88 -6.61 -5.92
C PRO A 227 -15.85 -7.06 -6.97
N GLN A 228 -16.32 -7.38 -8.18
CA GLN A 228 -15.48 -7.96 -9.23
C GLN A 228 -14.42 -6.99 -9.77
N ASP A 229 -14.74 -5.71 -9.84
CA ASP A 229 -13.83 -4.62 -10.18
C ASP A 229 -12.67 -4.51 -9.17
N LEU A 230 -12.96 -4.62 -7.87
CA LEU A 230 -11.94 -4.64 -6.84
C LEU A 230 -11.04 -5.89 -6.94
N LYS A 231 -11.62 -7.07 -7.24
CA LYS A 231 -10.84 -8.28 -7.51
C LYS A 231 -9.87 -8.09 -8.68
N LEU A 232 -10.35 -7.50 -9.78
CA LEU A 232 -9.53 -7.21 -10.95
C LEU A 232 -8.38 -6.24 -10.63
N VAL A 233 -8.66 -5.16 -9.87
CA VAL A 233 -7.63 -4.23 -9.41
C VAL A 233 -6.55 -4.93 -8.56
N LEU A 234 -6.94 -5.85 -7.68
CA LEU A 234 -6.01 -6.59 -6.85
C LEU A 234 -5.12 -7.52 -7.69
N GLU A 235 -5.68 -8.18 -8.69
CA GLU A 235 -4.89 -9.00 -9.63
C GLU A 235 -3.88 -8.16 -10.41
N MET A 236 -4.33 -7.02 -10.96
CA MET A 236 -3.48 -6.11 -11.75
C MET A 236 -2.42 -5.37 -10.93
N SER A 237 -2.57 -5.33 -9.61
CA SER A 237 -1.65 -4.61 -8.72
C SER A 237 -0.47 -5.46 -8.22
N ILE A 238 -0.35 -6.72 -8.66
CA ILE A 238 0.82 -7.58 -8.42
C ILE A 238 1.63 -7.72 -9.70
N ILE A 239 2.68 -6.91 -9.83
CA ILE A 239 3.64 -6.95 -10.95
C ILE A 239 5.05 -6.90 -10.34
N PRO A 240 5.51 -8.01 -9.74
CA PRO A 240 6.76 -8.02 -8.99
C PRO A 240 7.96 -7.84 -9.92
N VAL A 241 9.04 -7.21 -9.42
CA VAL A 241 10.24 -6.97 -10.23
C VAL A 241 10.99 -8.27 -10.52
N TRP A 242 10.90 -9.24 -9.61
CA TRP A 242 11.36 -10.60 -9.81
C TRP A 242 10.32 -11.62 -9.33
N VAL A 243 10.63 -12.92 -9.39
CA VAL A 243 9.70 -14.02 -9.10
C VAL A 243 10.02 -14.68 -7.76
N VAL A 244 10.52 -13.89 -6.80
CA VAL A 244 10.81 -14.31 -5.43
C VAL A 244 9.51 -14.40 -4.64
N HIS A 245 9.34 -15.47 -3.86
CA HIS A 245 8.11 -15.74 -3.12
C HIS A 245 7.68 -14.58 -2.20
N ASP A 246 8.63 -14.07 -1.40
CA ASP A 246 8.34 -13.04 -0.40
C ASP A 246 8.04 -11.66 -1.01
N GLU A 247 8.36 -11.44 -2.29
CA GLU A 247 8.06 -10.17 -2.96
C GLU A 247 6.54 -9.94 -3.06
N TYR A 248 5.75 -11.01 -3.21
CA TYR A 248 4.28 -10.94 -3.21
C TYR A 248 3.75 -10.31 -1.92
N MET A 249 4.13 -10.90 -0.78
CA MET A 249 3.72 -10.42 0.54
C MET A 249 4.28 -9.01 0.80
N PHE A 250 5.53 -8.75 0.38
CA PHE A 250 6.15 -7.44 0.54
C PHE A 250 5.36 -6.32 -0.15
N ILE A 251 4.98 -6.52 -1.42
CA ILE A 251 4.14 -5.57 -2.17
C ILE A 251 2.79 -5.38 -1.47
N ARG A 252 2.10 -6.47 -1.11
CA ARG A 252 0.79 -6.39 -0.46
C ARG A 252 0.82 -5.65 0.88
N VAL A 253 1.85 -5.86 1.71
CA VAL A 253 1.96 -5.14 2.99
C VAL A 253 2.20 -3.64 2.76
N LEU A 254 2.96 -3.24 1.74
CA LEU A 254 3.10 -1.82 1.39
C LEU A 254 1.77 -1.22 0.93
N GLN A 255 0.97 -1.97 0.16
CA GLN A 255 -0.38 -1.56 -0.22
C GLN A 255 -1.30 -1.39 1.01
N CYS A 256 -1.19 -2.26 2.02
CA CYS A 256 -1.91 -2.07 3.30
C CYS A 256 -1.50 -0.77 4.01
N PHE A 257 -0.20 -0.45 4.06
CA PHE A 257 0.24 0.82 4.65
C PHE A 257 -0.28 2.04 3.89
N GLU A 258 -0.35 1.99 2.56
CA GLU A 258 -0.97 3.06 1.76
C GLU A 258 -2.48 3.23 2.07
N MET A 259 -3.21 2.17 2.41
CA MET A 259 -4.60 2.30 2.91
C MET A 259 -4.65 3.01 4.27
N ILE A 260 -3.75 2.65 5.18
CA ILE A 260 -3.67 3.29 6.51
C ILE A 260 -3.29 4.78 6.37
N PHE A 261 -2.34 5.11 5.51
CA PHE A 261 -1.97 6.50 5.27
C PHE A 261 -3.12 7.30 4.67
N SER A 262 -3.91 6.72 3.78
CA SER A 262 -5.09 7.39 3.22
C SER A 262 -6.15 7.68 4.28
N ILE A 263 -6.37 6.76 5.24
CA ILE A 263 -7.24 6.96 6.40
C ILE A 263 -6.76 8.16 7.23
N VAL A 264 -5.46 8.25 7.54
CA VAL A 264 -4.89 9.36 8.32
C VAL A 264 -5.07 10.68 7.60
N ILE A 265 -4.76 10.74 6.30
CA ILE A 265 -4.92 11.97 5.51
C ILE A 265 -6.37 12.46 5.56
N LYS A 266 -7.34 11.56 5.33
CA LYS A 266 -8.76 11.93 5.40
C LYS A 266 -9.14 12.37 6.82
N GLY A 267 -8.70 11.65 7.85
CA GLY A 267 -8.95 12.01 9.24
C GLY A 267 -8.38 13.38 9.60
N PHE A 268 -7.14 13.67 9.19
CA PHE A 268 -6.49 14.97 9.42
C PHE A 268 -7.27 16.11 8.77
N LEU A 269 -7.64 15.98 7.49
CA LEU A 269 -8.44 17.01 6.79
C LEU A 269 -9.80 17.26 7.46
N ILE A 270 -10.45 16.21 7.96
CA ILE A 270 -11.73 16.34 8.67
C ILE A 270 -11.53 16.95 10.06
N CYS A 271 -10.49 16.57 10.80
CA CYS A 271 -10.12 17.22 12.06
C CYS A 271 -9.86 18.72 11.87
N GLN A 272 -9.07 19.10 10.84
CA GLN A 272 -8.79 20.49 10.50
C GLN A 272 -10.09 21.28 10.28
N THR A 273 -11.05 20.70 9.56
CA THR A 273 -12.37 21.32 9.35
C THR A 273 -13.13 21.48 10.67
N HIS A 274 -13.14 20.46 11.53
CA HIS A 274 -13.84 20.51 12.82
C HIS A 274 -13.24 21.55 13.76
N ILE A 275 -11.91 21.63 13.90
CA ILE A 275 -11.26 22.60 14.79
C ILE A 275 -11.48 24.04 14.31
N GLN A 276 -11.47 24.28 13.00
CA GLN A 276 -11.76 25.61 12.43
C GLN A 276 -13.20 26.06 12.71
N ASN A 277 -14.12 25.11 12.90
CA ASN A 277 -15.52 25.38 13.25
C ASN A 277 -15.79 25.35 14.77
N GLY A 278 -14.74 25.21 15.61
CA GLY A 278 -14.89 25.09 17.06
C GLY A 278 -15.47 23.76 17.56
N SER A 279 -15.59 22.75 16.68
CA SER A 279 -16.12 21.41 16.98
C SER A 279 -15.03 20.48 17.53
N PHE A 280 -14.46 20.80 18.69
CA PHE A 280 -13.28 20.11 19.22
C PHE A 280 -13.54 18.66 19.64
N SER A 281 -14.73 18.36 20.18
CA SER A 281 -15.11 17.00 20.57
C SER A 281 -15.19 16.05 19.37
N GLU A 282 -15.69 16.55 18.23
CA GLU A 282 -15.72 15.82 16.97
C GLU A 282 -14.30 15.58 16.45
N ALA A 283 -13.44 16.61 16.48
CA ALA A 283 -12.02 16.45 16.11
C ALA A 283 -11.30 15.42 17.01
N GLU A 284 -11.57 15.43 18.32
CA GLU A 284 -11.02 14.45 19.27
C GLU A 284 -11.47 13.02 18.94
N SER A 285 -12.75 12.83 18.64
CA SER A 285 -13.30 11.53 18.24
C SER A 285 -12.60 10.95 17.00
N ILE A 286 -12.37 11.79 15.98
CA ILE A 286 -11.64 11.39 14.76
C ILE A 286 -10.19 11.05 15.10
N MET A 287 -9.51 11.87 15.91
CA MET A 287 -8.12 11.62 16.30
C MET A 287 -7.98 10.32 17.11
N ASN A 288 -8.89 10.06 18.04
CA ASN A 288 -8.95 8.80 18.79
C ASN A 288 -9.18 7.59 17.87
N SER A 289 -10.03 7.72 16.85
CA SER A 289 -10.18 6.68 15.82
C SER A 289 -8.87 6.40 15.08
N LEU A 290 -8.12 7.44 14.70
CA LEU A 290 -6.81 7.29 14.05
C LEU A 290 -5.78 6.60 14.95
N ILE A 291 -5.80 6.87 16.27
CA ILE A 291 -4.96 6.19 17.26
C ILE A 291 -5.24 4.69 17.27
N GLU A 292 -6.50 4.27 17.30
CA GLU A 292 -6.85 2.84 17.29
C GLU A 292 -6.41 2.14 16.00
N VAL A 293 -6.56 2.81 14.84
CA VAL A 293 -6.04 2.28 13.56
C VAL A 293 -4.52 2.09 13.63
N TYR A 294 -3.77 3.04 14.20
CA TYR A 294 -2.32 2.92 14.32
C TYR A 294 -1.88 1.84 15.32
N ARG A 295 -2.66 1.59 16.37
CA ARG A 295 -2.40 0.49 17.33
C ARG A 295 -2.48 -0.90 16.68
N ALA A 296 -3.18 -1.01 15.54
CA ALA A 296 -3.22 -2.24 14.75
C ALA A 296 -1.98 -2.45 13.85
N ASN A 297 -1.22 -1.40 13.51
CA ASN A 297 -0.04 -1.47 12.63
C ASN A 297 1.02 -2.53 12.99
N PRO A 298 1.31 -2.84 14.27
CA PRO A 298 2.25 -3.90 14.62
C PRO A 298 1.92 -5.26 14.00
N THR A 299 0.64 -5.53 13.69
CA THR A 299 0.21 -6.75 12.99
C THR A 299 0.84 -6.89 11.60
N LEU A 300 0.88 -5.80 10.82
CA LEU A 300 1.47 -5.76 9.48
C LEU A 300 2.98 -5.91 9.51
N PHE A 301 3.64 -5.28 10.49
CA PHE A 301 5.08 -5.43 10.68
C PHE A 301 5.48 -6.87 11.03
N ARG A 302 4.64 -7.61 11.77
CA ARG A 302 4.87 -9.04 12.03
C ARG A 302 4.88 -9.87 10.75
N LEU A 303 4.14 -9.48 9.71
CA LEU A 303 4.17 -10.14 8.39
C LEU A 303 5.53 -9.95 7.73
N LEU A 304 6.02 -8.70 7.65
CA LEU A 304 7.34 -8.39 7.09
C LEU A 304 8.46 -9.12 7.81
N MET A 305 8.33 -9.31 9.12
CA MET A 305 9.33 -9.99 9.95
C MET A 305 9.41 -11.52 9.73
N THR A 306 8.51 -12.09 8.92
CA THR A 306 8.60 -13.49 8.48
C THR A 306 9.41 -13.67 7.20
N MET A 307 9.74 -12.59 6.49
CA MET A 307 10.55 -12.63 5.27
C MET A 307 12.03 -12.85 5.60
N ASP A 308 12.71 -13.62 4.75
CA ASP A 308 14.15 -13.82 4.87
C ASP A 308 14.95 -12.68 4.26
N LYS A 309 16.08 -12.37 4.90
CA LYS A 309 16.99 -11.30 4.45
C LYS A 309 17.51 -11.56 3.02
N ASP A 310 17.81 -12.82 2.72
CA ASP A 310 18.32 -13.20 1.40
C ASP A 310 17.22 -13.08 0.34
N ASN A 311 15.97 -13.40 0.69
CA ASN A 311 14.81 -13.19 -0.18
C ASN A 311 14.63 -11.72 -0.51
N PHE A 312 14.65 -10.87 0.51
CA PHE A 312 14.59 -9.43 0.30
C PHE A 312 15.75 -8.93 -0.56
N SER A 313 16.98 -9.36 -0.27
CA SER A 313 18.17 -8.98 -1.04
C SER A 313 18.07 -9.39 -2.50
N ALA A 314 17.48 -10.56 -2.78
CA ALA A 314 17.34 -11.08 -4.13
C ALA A 314 16.49 -10.17 -5.02
N PHE A 315 15.29 -9.75 -4.61
CA PHE A 315 14.47 -8.86 -5.44
C PHE A 315 14.85 -7.38 -5.30
N ARG A 316 15.44 -6.96 -4.18
CA ARG A 316 15.84 -5.57 -3.92
C ARG A 316 16.78 -5.00 -4.97
N VAL A 317 17.66 -5.80 -5.56
CA VAL A 317 18.57 -5.30 -6.62
C VAL A 317 17.82 -4.80 -7.86
N TYR A 318 16.57 -5.21 -8.07
CA TYR A 318 15.72 -4.74 -9.18
C TYR A 318 14.72 -3.64 -8.76
N THR A 319 14.69 -3.29 -7.47
CA THR A 319 13.89 -2.18 -6.95
C THR A 319 14.66 -0.87 -6.91
N GLU A 320 15.87 -0.79 -7.46
CA GLU A 320 16.59 0.49 -7.60
C GLU A 320 15.70 1.56 -8.24
N GLY A 321 15.77 2.77 -7.68
CA GLY A 321 14.90 3.91 -8.01
C GLY A 321 13.52 3.86 -7.34
N ALA A 322 12.99 2.68 -6.97
CA ALA A 322 11.70 2.50 -6.32
C ALA A 322 11.87 2.25 -4.82
N SER A 323 11.31 3.13 -3.98
CA SER A 323 11.48 3.06 -2.54
C SER A 323 10.29 3.64 -1.79
N ALA A 324 10.01 3.12 -0.59
CA ALA A 324 8.99 3.67 0.31
C ALA A 324 9.22 5.16 0.63
N ILE A 325 10.45 5.65 0.45
CA ILE A 325 10.74 7.09 0.53
C ILE A 325 10.00 7.93 -0.52
N GLN A 326 9.40 7.33 -1.56
CA GLN A 326 8.57 8.00 -2.56
C GLN A 326 7.06 7.95 -2.25
N SER A 327 6.64 7.43 -1.08
CA SER A 327 5.22 7.47 -0.68
C SER A 327 4.72 8.92 -0.53
N GLU A 328 3.92 9.41 -1.48
CA GLU A 328 3.28 10.74 -1.42
C GLU A 328 2.35 10.82 -0.21
N GLN A 329 1.63 9.76 0.13
CA GLN A 329 0.70 9.76 1.25
C GLN A 329 1.41 9.95 2.59
N TYR A 330 2.53 9.24 2.82
CA TYR A 330 3.33 9.45 4.02
C TYR A 330 3.81 10.91 4.15
N LYS A 331 4.23 11.53 3.04
CA LYS A 331 4.71 12.92 3.04
C LYS A 331 3.56 13.90 3.21
N MET A 332 2.37 13.59 2.70
CA MET A 332 1.17 14.38 2.93
C MET A 332 0.79 14.40 4.42
N ILE A 333 0.93 13.28 5.15
CA ILE A 333 0.73 13.27 6.61
C ILE A 333 1.70 14.22 7.31
N GLU A 334 2.98 14.20 6.93
CA GLU A 334 3.97 15.14 7.47
C GLU A 334 3.58 16.60 7.18
N LEU A 335 3.18 16.91 5.94
CA LEU A 335 2.81 18.26 5.51
C LEU A 335 1.49 18.76 6.11
N LEU A 336 0.51 17.89 6.34
CA LEU A 336 -0.74 18.25 7.03
C LEU A 336 -0.53 18.48 8.52
N ALA A 337 0.54 17.93 9.09
CA ALA A 337 0.89 18.13 10.49
C ALA A 337 1.57 19.49 10.72
N ALA A 338 2.68 19.76 10.05
CA ALA A 338 3.47 20.97 10.27
C ALA A 338 4.31 21.35 9.05
N HIS A 339 4.81 22.59 9.02
CA HIS A 339 5.77 22.99 8.00
C HIS A 339 7.09 22.24 8.19
N PRO A 340 7.63 21.60 7.14
CA PRO A 340 8.93 20.96 7.24
C PRO A 340 10.01 22.03 7.41
N ILE A 341 10.91 21.82 8.37
CA ILE A 341 12.15 22.60 8.45
C ILE A 341 12.93 22.50 7.12
N GLU A 342 13.69 23.54 6.79
CA GLU A 342 14.38 23.65 5.50
C GLU A 342 15.22 22.40 5.16
N LYS A 343 15.96 21.86 6.13
CA LYS A 343 16.75 20.63 5.97
C LYS A 343 15.89 19.41 5.61
N ARG A 344 14.66 19.32 6.12
CA ARG A 344 13.72 18.23 5.81
C ARG A 344 13.11 18.44 4.43
N LEU A 345 12.69 19.65 4.08
CA LEU A 345 12.14 19.97 2.77
C LEU A 345 13.17 19.73 1.65
N ASN A 346 14.44 20.03 1.89
CA ASN A 346 15.53 19.81 0.94
C ASN A 346 16.14 18.40 1.04
N SER A 347 15.52 17.48 1.80
CA SER A 347 16.02 16.11 1.96
C SER A 347 15.67 15.21 0.76
N PRO A 348 16.39 14.09 0.55
CA PRO A 348 16.04 13.10 -0.46
C PRO A 348 14.59 12.59 -0.36
N ALA A 349 13.95 12.67 0.82
CA ALA A 349 12.57 12.22 1.00
C ALA A 349 11.50 13.14 0.39
N PHE A 350 11.79 14.44 0.25
CA PHE A 350 10.87 15.37 -0.42
C PHE A 350 11.19 15.49 -1.90
N GLN A 351 12.48 15.46 -2.26
CA GLN A 351 12.94 15.38 -3.65
C GLN A 351 12.40 14.15 -4.39
N SER A 352 12.11 13.06 -3.66
CA SER A 352 11.54 11.82 -4.19
C SER A 352 10.02 11.89 -4.42
N VAL A 353 9.34 12.98 -4.04
CA VAL A 353 7.91 13.21 -4.26
C VAL A 353 7.66 14.56 -4.95
N PRO A 354 8.23 14.80 -6.14
CA PRO A 354 8.28 16.13 -6.76
C PRO A 354 6.90 16.75 -7.00
N ARG A 355 5.88 15.93 -7.24
CA ARG A 355 4.50 16.41 -7.44
C ARG A 355 3.91 17.03 -6.17
N LEU A 356 4.17 16.41 -5.01
CA LEU A 356 3.73 16.93 -3.72
C LEU A 356 4.63 18.08 -3.24
N GLU A 357 5.94 17.97 -3.46
CA GLU A 357 6.90 19.03 -3.16
C GLU A 357 6.56 20.33 -3.91
N ASN A 358 6.29 20.24 -5.22
CA ASN A 358 5.90 21.38 -6.03
C ASN A 358 4.58 21.98 -5.54
N ARG A 359 3.57 21.14 -5.29
CA ARG A 359 2.27 21.61 -4.75
C ARG A 359 2.46 22.39 -3.46
N TYR A 360 3.27 21.89 -2.53
CA TYR A 360 3.57 22.59 -1.28
C TYR A 360 4.26 23.94 -1.53
N LYS A 361 5.22 24.00 -2.46
CA LYS A 361 5.97 25.22 -2.79
C LYS A 361 5.14 26.27 -3.53
N THR A 362 4.18 25.86 -4.38
CA THR A 362 3.40 26.79 -5.21
C THR A 362 2.08 27.19 -4.56
N ASP A 363 1.34 26.22 -4.04
CA ASP A 363 -0.04 26.41 -3.59
C ASP A 363 -0.13 26.49 -2.07
N GLY A 364 0.92 26.03 -1.36
CA GLY A 364 0.87 25.77 0.07
C GLY A 364 0.08 24.50 0.42
N ILE A 365 0.18 24.09 1.68
CA ILE A 365 -0.70 23.08 2.29
C ILE A 365 -1.06 23.59 3.67
N ILE A 366 -2.35 23.84 3.88
CA ILE A 366 -2.90 24.20 5.19
C ILE A 366 -2.68 23.01 6.13
N ASN A 367 -2.05 23.29 7.27
CA ASN A 367 -1.63 22.27 8.22
C ASN A 367 -2.10 22.60 9.65
N PHE A 368 -1.94 21.65 10.57
CA PHE A 368 -2.34 21.86 11.97
C PHE A 368 -1.56 22.98 12.65
N GLU A 369 -0.28 23.18 12.30
CA GLU A 369 0.54 24.26 12.86
C GLU A 369 -0.08 25.64 12.57
N GLU A 370 -0.44 25.92 11.31
CA GLU A 370 -1.07 27.19 10.91
C GLU A 370 -2.43 27.39 11.57
N ILE A 371 -3.27 26.34 11.57
CA ILE A 371 -4.62 26.42 12.13
C ILE A 371 -4.57 26.64 13.64
N LEU A 372 -3.76 25.85 14.35
CA LEU A 372 -3.67 25.93 15.81
C LEU A 372 -3.00 27.21 16.27
N LYS A 373 -2.05 27.76 15.50
CA LYS A 373 -1.46 29.07 15.79
C LYS A 373 -2.53 30.16 15.92
N VAL A 374 -3.50 30.19 15.01
CA VAL A 374 -4.60 31.18 15.04
C VAL A 374 -5.57 30.87 16.19
N ILE A 375 -5.97 29.61 16.35
CA ILE A 375 -6.92 29.20 17.41
C ILE A 375 -6.36 29.49 18.80
N LEU A 376 -5.05 29.36 19.00
CA LEU A 376 -4.38 29.61 20.26
C LEU A 376 -4.11 31.09 20.55
N GLU A 377 -4.44 32.01 19.65
CA GLU A 377 -4.46 33.44 19.98
C GLU A 377 -5.71 33.83 20.78
N ASP A 378 -6.76 32.99 20.76
CA ASP A 378 -8.01 33.20 21.51
C ASP A 378 -7.94 32.59 22.93
N ASP A 379 -8.00 33.45 23.94
CA ASP A 379 -7.97 33.05 25.34
C ASP A 379 -9.19 32.24 25.78
N GLU A 380 -10.36 32.41 25.16
CA GLU A 380 -11.55 31.61 25.48
C GLU A 380 -11.32 30.14 25.06
N THR A 381 -10.73 29.94 23.90
CA THR A 381 -10.40 28.60 23.39
C THR A 381 -9.34 27.89 24.23
N LYS A 382 -8.33 28.59 24.76
CA LYS A 382 -7.32 27.97 25.65
C LYS A 382 -7.93 27.32 26.90
N HIS A 383 -8.99 27.92 27.43
CA HIS A 383 -9.69 27.42 28.62
C HIS A 383 -10.80 26.40 28.28
N ASN A 384 -10.98 26.08 27.00
CA ASN A 384 -11.97 25.10 26.56
C ASN A 384 -11.47 23.67 26.81
N ASN A 385 -12.19 22.94 27.68
CA ASN A 385 -11.84 21.55 28.01
C ASN A 385 -11.85 20.60 26.80
N ALA A 386 -12.78 20.77 25.85
CA ALA A 386 -12.84 19.92 24.67
C ALA A 386 -11.64 20.17 23.74
N PHE A 387 -11.18 21.41 23.64
CA PHE A 387 -9.95 21.74 22.91
C PHE A 387 -8.72 21.13 23.58
N ASN A 388 -8.60 21.24 24.91
CA ASN A 388 -7.50 20.63 25.66
C ASN A 388 -7.48 19.10 25.51
N ASN A 389 -8.64 18.44 25.54
CA ASN A 389 -8.74 17.00 25.27
C ASN A 389 -8.31 16.66 23.84
N PHE A 390 -8.69 17.47 22.85
CA PHE A 390 -8.23 17.32 21.48
C PHE A 390 -6.69 17.42 21.39
N LEU A 391 -6.05 18.41 22.02
CA LEU A 391 -4.58 18.50 22.06
C LEU A 391 -3.92 17.28 22.70
N VAL A 392 -4.51 16.72 23.77
CA VAL A 392 -4.06 15.45 24.37
C VAL A 392 -4.18 14.29 23.37
N SER A 393 -5.26 14.22 22.61
CA SER A 393 -5.42 13.20 21.56
C SER A 393 -4.38 13.36 20.43
N MET A 394 -4.03 14.58 20.03
CA MET A 394 -2.96 14.82 19.05
C MET A 394 -1.60 14.28 19.53
N LYS A 395 -1.26 14.52 20.80
CA LYS A 395 -0.02 14.00 21.41
C LYS A 395 -0.01 12.47 21.41
N LYS A 396 -1.11 11.85 21.81
CA LYS A 396 -1.26 10.38 21.77
C LYS A 396 -1.12 9.82 20.35
N PHE A 397 -1.64 10.52 19.33
CA PHE A 397 -1.43 10.11 17.94
C PHE A 397 0.03 10.23 17.52
N GLU A 398 0.72 11.31 17.89
CA GLU A 398 2.16 11.46 17.64
C GLU A 398 2.97 10.31 18.26
N GLU A 399 2.66 9.90 19.50
CA GLU A 399 3.32 8.76 20.13
C GLU A 399 3.19 7.48 19.29
N GLN A 400 1.99 7.20 18.76
CA GLN A 400 1.78 6.04 17.89
C GLN A 400 2.51 6.19 16.55
N PHE A 401 2.55 7.38 15.98
CA PHE A 401 3.29 7.65 14.74
C PHE A 401 4.81 7.48 14.92
N LEU A 402 5.35 7.96 16.03
CA LEU A 402 6.75 7.75 16.42
C LEU A 402 7.06 6.28 16.69
N LEU A 403 6.13 5.53 17.30
CA LEU A 403 6.27 4.08 17.49
C LEU A 403 6.30 3.36 16.13
N TRP A 404 5.44 3.76 15.19
CA TRP A 404 5.46 3.24 13.82
C TRP A 404 6.82 3.50 13.14
N LYS A 405 7.34 4.73 13.20
CA LYS A 405 8.65 5.10 12.65
C LYS A 405 9.78 4.28 13.24
N ASN A 406 9.79 4.13 14.57
CA ASN A 406 10.79 3.33 15.29
C ASN A 406 10.72 1.85 14.92
N THR A 407 9.51 1.31 14.76
CA THR A 407 9.33 -0.09 14.36
C THR A 407 9.82 -0.30 12.93
N HIS A 408 9.46 0.59 12.01
CA HIS A 408 9.97 0.58 10.64
C HIS A 408 11.49 0.65 10.60
N TYR A 409 12.11 1.57 11.35
CA TYR A 409 13.56 1.70 11.46
C TYR A 409 14.23 0.41 11.95
N LYS A 410 13.74 -0.20 13.04
CA LYS A 410 14.29 -1.45 13.57
C LYS A 410 14.20 -2.60 12.57
N ILE A 411 13.10 -2.70 11.83
CA ILE A 411 12.93 -3.71 10.78
C ILE A 411 13.89 -3.43 9.62
N ALA A 412 14.02 -2.17 9.20
CA ALA A 412 14.96 -1.76 8.17
C ALA A 412 16.40 -2.15 8.55
N ILE A 413 16.84 -1.91 9.79
CA ILE A 413 18.16 -2.38 10.26
C ILE A 413 18.27 -3.90 10.19
N LYS A 414 17.27 -4.63 10.67
CA LYS A 414 17.30 -6.10 10.68
C LYS A 414 17.39 -6.69 9.28
N VAL A 415 16.66 -6.11 8.33
CA VAL A 415 16.54 -6.62 6.95
C VAL A 415 17.68 -6.11 6.07
N LEU A 416 18.04 -4.82 6.12
CA LEU A 416 19.08 -4.20 5.27
C LEU A 416 20.48 -4.24 5.89
N GLY A 417 20.63 -4.42 7.20
CA GLY A 417 21.89 -4.14 7.89
C GLY A 417 22.26 -2.66 7.79
N LEU A 418 23.49 -2.35 7.38
CA LEU A 418 23.99 -0.98 7.13
C LEU A 418 24.02 -0.60 5.64
N GLN A 419 23.33 -1.35 4.78
CA GLN A 419 23.31 -1.07 3.35
C GLN A 419 22.51 0.21 3.03
N ARG A 420 22.92 0.94 1.97
CA ARG A 420 22.20 2.11 1.45
C ARG A 420 20.74 1.77 1.10
N GLY A 421 19.86 2.77 1.07
CA GLY A 421 18.47 2.60 0.63
C GLY A 421 18.35 2.58 -0.91
N THR A 422 17.31 1.93 -1.44
CA THR A 422 17.05 1.89 -2.92
C THR A 422 16.57 3.22 -3.50
N GLY A 423 16.16 4.17 -2.65
CA GLY A 423 15.79 5.53 -3.02
C GLY A 423 16.93 6.54 -2.82
N ASN A 424 18.18 6.14 -3.06
CA ASN A 424 19.37 6.99 -2.96
C ASN A 424 19.65 7.63 -1.58
N THR A 425 19.17 7.03 -0.50
CA THR A 425 19.55 7.44 0.86
C THR A 425 20.66 6.58 1.44
N SER A 426 21.24 7.03 2.56
CA SER A 426 22.14 6.22 3.38
C SER A 426 21.45 5.03 4.07
N GLY A 427 20.18 4.73 3.76
CA GLY A 427 19.46 3.57 4.28
C GLY A 427 19.06 3.78 5.74
N PRO A 428 19.31 2.80 6.64
CA PRO A 428 18.97 2.94 8.06
C PRO A 428 19.56 4.18 8.74
N SER A 429 20.77 4.61 8.38
CA SER A 429 21.36 5.85 8.92
C SER A 429 20.53 7.09 8.57
N TYR A 430 19.87 7.12 7.41
CA TYR A 430 18.95 8.20 7.08
C TYR A 430 17.69 8.17 7.96
N LEU A 431 17.13 6.96 8.18
CA LEU A 431 15.96 6.80 9.03
C LEU A 431 16.26 7.24 10.47
N GLU A 432 17.44 6.89 10.99
CA GLU A 432 17.90 7.29 12.33
C GLU A 432 17.86 8.81 12.56
N MET A 433 18.23 9.60 11.55
CA MET A 433 18.21 11.07 11.62
C MET A 433 16.83 11.64 11.94
N TYR A 434 15.77 10.97 11.47
CA TYR A 434 14.40 11.50 11.54
C TYR A 434 13.48 10.64 12.41
N VAL A 435 13.92 9.48 12.93
CA VAL A 435 13.06 8.52 13.63
C VAL A 435 12.43 9.11 14.90
N LYS A 436 13.13 10.05 15.54
CA LYS A 436 12.67 10.78 16.74
C LYS A 436 12.10 12.17 16.44
N SER A 437 12.09 12.61 15.18
CA SER A 437 11.49 13.91 14.82
C SER A 437 9.99 13.87 15.09
N PRO A 438 9.45 14.78 15.93
CA PRO A 438 8.03 14.86 16.24
C PRO A 438 7.23 15.17 14.97
N LEU A 439 5.97 14.76 14.96
CA LEU A 439 5.01 15.04 13.89
C LEU A 439 4.41 16.45 14.06
N PHE A 440 4.12 16.85 15.30
CA PHE A 440 3.59 18.15 15.69
C PHE A 440 4.61 18.92 16.55
N PRO A 441 5.75 19.36 15.98
CA PRO A 441 6.83 20.00 16.73
C PRO A 441 6.39 21.23 17.55
N PHE A 442 5.38 21.95 17.06
CA PHE A 442 4.82 23.15 17.70
C PHE A 442 4.09 22.87 19.02
N LEU A 443 3.66 21.63 19.29
CA LEU A 443 2.92 21.31 20.52
C LEU A 443 3.75 21.44 21.80
N LYS A 444 5.08 21.36 21.70
CA LYS A 444 5.98 21.53 22.87
C LYS A 444 5.93 22.94 23.43
N ASN A 445 5.89 23.94 22.55
CA ASN A 445 5.88 25.34 22.94
C ASN A 445 4.61 25.68 23.74
N TYR A 446 3.49 24.99 23.46
CA TYR A 446 2.24 25.21 24.19
C TYR A 446 2.23 24.66 25.61
N GLU A 447 3.01 23.62 25.94
CA GLU A 447 3.11 23.10 27.31
C GLU A 447 3.88 24.03 28.26
N GLU A 448 4.83 24.78 27.71
CA GLU A 448 5.64 25.74 28.46
C GLU A 448 4.88 27.04 28.76
N GLU A 449 3.88 27.38 27.95
CA GLU A 449 3.04 28.59 28.12
C GLU A 449 1.77 28.35 28.96
N SER A 450 1.39 27.09 29.20
CA SER A 450 0.19 26.71 29.95
C SER A 450 0.45 26.13 31.36
N ASN A 451 1.73 26.02 31.75
CA ASN A 451 2.18 25.84 33.14
C ASN A 451 2.76 27.15 33.67
#